data_AF-A0A9X3EMG6-F1
#
_entry.id   AF-A0A9X3EMG6-F1
#
_cell.length_a   1.000
_cell.length_b   1.000
_cell.length_c   1.000
_cell.angle_alpha   90.00
_cell.angle_beta   90.00
_cell.angle_gamma   90.00
#
_symmetry.space_group_name_H-M   'P 1'
#
loop_
_entity.id
_entity.type
_entity.pdbx_description
1 polymer ?
#
loop_
_entity_poly.entity_id
_entity_poly.type
_entity_poly.pdbx_seq_one_letter_code
_entity_poly.pdbx_strand_id
1 'polypeptide(L)'
;MSITNRLLTAVLSVTAGVAALAPASASANHPCQSEWVKFKTFFDQNGAAIARGICQLVNKSDAAAAKKCVDDFEAAKQKIDAKLAEYNAKADDSQWKIGPRGLGEATWASGTLLGERTFAGAPVLSDSWRLELQRTGGKASKPMRGTVCFLDGDGKLALPAATFAIDAGRPTYDNTFTGVAGLTPVILLEKPLGLNGHQYQLRGTRGVEPGVVREARQVDTAAKAAKIRGQ
;
A
#
# COMPACT_ATOMS: atom_id res chain seq x y z
N MET A 1 -45.89 29.85 58.67
CA MET A 1 -44.56 29.66 59.30
C MET A 1 -44.21 28.19 59.22
N SER A 2 -42.94 27.94 58.93
CA SER A 2 -42.36 26.72 58.36
C SER A 2 -42.52 25.45 59.20
N ILE A 3 -42.82 24.31 58.57
CA ILE A 3 -42.47 22.98 59.07
C ILE A 3 -41.72 22.25 57.96
N THR A 4 -40.41 22.22 58.13
CA THR A 4 -39.41 21.44 57.41
C THR A 4 -39.71 19.96 57.60
N ASN A 5 -39.86 19.20 56.51
CA ASN A 5 -39.72 17.76 56.57
C ASN A 5 -38.93 17.21 55.37
N ARG A 6 -38.05 16.29 55.72
CA ARG A 6 -36.92 15.76 54.97
C ARG A 6 -37.35 15.01 53.71
N LEU A 7 -36.70 15.26 52.59
CA LEU A 7 -36.59 14.30 51.49
C LEU A 7 -35.13 14.21 51.06
N LEU A 8 -34.54 13.02 51.26
CA LEU A 8 -33.25 12.62 50.74
C LEU A 8 -33.22 12.88 49.22
N THR A 9 -32.29 13.71 48.76
CA THR A 9 -31.94 13.76 47.34
C THR A 9 -30.70 12.91 47.15
N ALA A 10 -30.87 11.69 46.65
CA ALA A 10 -29.78 10.85 46.18
C ALA A 10 -29.21 11.48 44.90
N VAL A 11 -28.01 12.05 44.99
CA VAL A 11 -27.26 12.54 43.82
C VAL A 11 -26.68 11.32 43.10
N LEU A 12 -27.40 10.83 42.10
CA LEU A 12 -26.86 9.93 41.08
C LEU A 12 -25.92 10.74 40.19
N SER A 13 -24.63 10.71 40.48
CA SER A 13 -23.58 11.14 39.56
C SER A 13 -23.53 10.13 38.39
N VAL A 14 -24.30 10.41 37.34
CA VAL A 14 -24.14 9.75 36.04
C VAL A 14 -22.84 10.27 35.43
N THR A 15 -21.74 9.59 35.71
CA THR A 15 -20.58 9.67 34.83
C THR A 15 -20.99 9.07 33.50
N ALA A 16 -21.36 9.93 32.56
CA ALA A 16 -21.43 9.59 31.15
C ALA A 16 -20.02 9.15 30.74
N GLY A 17 -19.75 7.85 30.87
CA GLY A 17 -18.64 7.22 30.20
C GLY A 17 -18.87 7.46 28.72
N VAL A 18 -18.12 8.40 28.16
CA VAL A 18 -17.93 8.49 26.71
C VAL A 18 -17.24 7.20 26.35
N ALA A 19 -18.02 6.17 26.08
CA ALA A 19 -17.55 5.02 25.34
C ALA A 19 -17.10 5.59 24.01
N ALA A 20 -15.80 5.89 23.92
CA ALA A 20 -15.14 6.08 22.66
C ALA A 20 -15.52 4.85 21.84
N LEU A 21 -16.42 5.04 20.89
CA LEU A 21 -16.60 4.13 19.78
C LEU A 21 -15.24 4.14 19.07
N ALA A 22 -14.32 3.30 19.56
CA ALA A 22 -13.28 2.78 18.71
C ALA A 22 -14.03 2.27 17.48
N PRO A 23 -13.71 2.74 16.26
CA PRO A 23 -14.28 2.12 15.08
C PRO A 23 -13.83 0.66 15.15
N ALA A 24 -14.75 -0.21 15.54
CA ALA A 24 -14.64 -1.62 15.30
C ALA A 24 -14.64 -1.74 13.78
N SER A 25 -13.45 -1.74 13.18
CA SER A 25 -13.22 -2.08 11.80
C SER A 25 -13.60 -3.55 11.64
N ALA A 26 -14.91 -3.83 11.61
CA ALA A 26 -15.43 -5.03 11.01
C ALA A 26 -15.08 -4.92 9.51
N SER A 27 -13.88 -5.38 9.15
CA SER A 27 -13.45 -5.42 7.76
C SER A 27 -14.29 -6.46 7.04
N ALA A 28 -15.44 -6.03 6.51
CA ALA A 28 -16.04 -6.74 5.39
C ALA A 28 -14.94 -6.89 4.34
N ASN A 29 -14.70 -8.12 3.86
CA ASN A 29 -13.64 -8.46 2.92
C ASN A 29 -13.65 -7.46 1.75
N HIS A 30 -12.69 -6.54 1.72
CA HIS A 30 -12.60 -5.54 0.65
C HIS A 30 -12.28 -6.27 -0.67
N PRO A 31 -12.76 -5.82 -1.85
CA PRO A 31 -12.45 -6.48 -3.13
C PRO A 31 -10.95 -6.74 -3.35
N CYS A 32 -10.09 -5.83 -2.86
CA CYS A 32 -8.64 -6.02 -2.86
C CYS A 32 -8.16 -7.26 -2.07
N GLN A 33 -8.86 -7.65 -1.00
CA GLN A 33 -8.54 -8.83 -0.18
C GLN A 33 -9.02 -10.12 -0.85
N SER A 34 -10.17 -10.12 -1.54
CA SER A 34 -10.59 -11.28 -2.34
C SER A 34 -9.66 -11.52 -3.53
N GLU A 35 -9.19 -10.45 -4.16
CA GLU A 35 -8.16 -10.54 -5.20
C GLU A 35 -6.83 -11.01 -4.60
N TRP A 36 -6.46 -10.55 -3.41
CA TRP A 36 -5.27 -11.02 -2.69
C TRP A 36 -5.22 -12.54 -2.52
N VAL A 37 -6.34 -13.21 -2.21
CA VAL A 37 -6.35 -14.67 -2.12
C VAL A 37 -5.91 -15.32 -3.43
N LYS A 38 -6.26 -14.74 -4.59
CA LYS A 38 -5.80 -15.21 -5.91
C LYS A 38 -4.31 -14.93 -6.12
N PHE A 39 -3.78 -13.89 -5.50
CA PHE A 39 -2.36 -13.55 -5.50
C PHE A 39 -1.53 -14.23 -4.40
N LYS A 40 -2.16 -14.89 -3.43
CA LYS A 40 -1.46 -15.36 -2.23
C LYS A 40 -0.31 -16.31 -2.57
N THR A 41 -0.50 -17.23 -3.52
CA THR A 41 0.59 -18.10 -4.02
C THR A 41 1.75 -17.31 -4.66
N PHE A 42 1.44 -16.19 -5.31
CA PHE A 42 2.43 -15.31 -5.93
C PHE A 42 3.24 -14.53 -4.87
N PHE A 43 2.62 -14.05 -3.80
CA PHE A 43 3.28 -13.31 -2.72
C PHE A 43 3.93 -14.20 -1.66
N ASP A 44 3.38 -15.39 -1.40
CA ASP A 44 3.96 -16.40 -0.51
C ASP A 44 5.33 -16.88 -1.00
N GLN A 45 5.53 -16.92 -2.33
CA GLN A 45 6.81 -17.28 -2.93
C GLN A 45 7.81 -16.11 -3.00
N ASN A 46 7.35 -14.85 -2.90
CA ASN A 46 8.16 -13.70 -3.32
C ASN A 46 8.20 -12.46 -2.39
N GLY A 47 7.38 -12.34 -1.33
CA GLY A 47 7.44 -11.08 -0.57
C GLY A 47 6.54 -10.87 0.65
N ALA A 48 5.66 -11.79 1.03
CA ALA A 48 4.72 -11.55 2.14
C ALA A 48 5.37 -11.38 3.54
N ALA A 49 6.65 -11.72 3.72
CA ALA A 49 7.38 -11.44 4.98
C ALA A 49 8.06 -10.05 5.00
N ILE A 50 7.90 -9.23 3.96
CA ILE A 50 8.54 -7.90 3.85
C ILE A 50 7.48 -6.82 4.13
N ALA A 51 6.75 -6.92 5.23
CA ALA A 51 5.70 -5.93 5.57
C ALA A 51 5.38 -5.79 7.06
N ARG A 52 6.26 -6.26 7.95
CA ARG A 52 6.40 -5.71 9.30
C ARG A 52 7.88 -5.62 9.62
N GLY A 53 8.40 -4.39 9.70
CA GLY A 53 9.67 -4.15 10.38
C GLY A 53 10.94 -4.53 9.63
N ILE A 54 11.04 -4.28 8.30
CA ILE A 54 12.37 -4.27 7.62
C ILE A 54 13.35 -3.44 8.46
N CYS A 55 12.85 -2.32 8.97
CA CYS A 55 13.47 -1.60 10.06
C CYS A 55 12.35 -1.05 10.95
N GLN A 56 12.21 -1.56 12.17
CA GLN A 56 11.45 -0.85 13.21
C GLN A 56 12.39 0.16 13.88
N LEU A 57 11.88 1.37 14.13
CA LEU A 57 12.51 2.51 14.84
C LEU A 57 13.92 2.18 15.33
N VAL A 58 14.92 2.49 14.50
CA VAL A 58 16.33 2.21 14.80
C VAL A 58 16.68 3.03 16.03
N ASN A 59 16.94 2.37 17.15
CA ASN A 59 17.57 3.03 18.28
C ASN A 59 18.98 3.45 17.83
N LYS A 60 19.25 4.75 17.83
CA LYS A 60 20.51 5.33 17.34
C LYS A 60 21.75 4.83 18.10
N SER A 61 21.56 4.15 19.24
CA SER A 61 22.64 3.55 20.02
C SER A 61 22.94 2.08 19.68
N ASP A 62 22.14 1.42 18.85
CA ASP A 62 22.30 -0.01 18.54
C ASP A 62 22.83 -0.24 17.12
N ALA A 63 24.15 -0.41 17.01
CA ALA A 63 24.84 -0.68 15.76
C ALA A 63 24.48 -2.04 15.15
N ALA A 64 24.14 -3.05 15.97
CA ALA A 64 23.79 -4.38 15.48
C ALA A 64 22.39 -4.37 14.85
N ALA A 65 21.43 -3.69 15.50
CA ALA A 65 20.09 -3.48 14.94
C ALA A 65 20.13 -2.64 13.65
N ALA A 66 20.95 -1.58 13.62
CA ALA A 66 21.15 -0.76 12.42
C ALA A 66 21.73 -1.58 11.26
N LYS A 67 22.78 -2.37 11.51
CA LYS A 67 23.36 -3.26 10.50
C LYS A 67 22.33 -4.27 9.98
N LYS A 68 21.57 -4.91 10.88
CA LYS A 68 20.55 -5.88 10.49
C LYS A 68 19.46 -5.27 9.61
N CYS A 69 19.00 -4.06 9.96
CA CYS A 69 18.04 -3.30 9.16
C CYS A 69 18.54 -3.06 7.72
N VAL A 70 19.82 -2.65 7.56
CA VAL A 70 20.41 -2.44 6.24
C VAL A 70 20.52 -3.76 5.47
N ASP A 71 21.01 -4.82 6.10
CA ASP A 71 21.18 -6.13 5.44
C ASP A 71 19.83 -6.72 4.99
N ASP A 72 18.80 -6.65 5.83
CA ASP A 72 17.45 -7.12 5.52
C ASP A 72 16.83 -6.28 4.37
N PHE A 73 17.05 -4.96 4.36
CA PHE A 73 16.59 -4.09 3.28
C PHE A 73 17.26 -4.44 1.95
N GLU A 74 18.58 -4.66 1.91
CA GLU A 74 19.30 -5.03 0.69
C GLU A 74 18.86 -6.40 0.15
N ALA A 75 18.66 -7.38 1.05
CA ALA A 75 18.16 -8.70 0.67
C ALA A 75 16.74 -8.64 0.09
N ALA A 76 15.87 -7.81 0.68
CA ALA A 76 14.53 -7.53 0.15
C ALA A 76 14.61 -6.83 -1.22
N LYS A 77 15.47 -5.82 -1.34
CA LYS A 77 15.67 -5.02 -2.55
C LYS A 77 16.03 -5.88 -3.76
N GLN A 78 16.97 -6.81 -3.62
CA GLN A 78 17.37 -7.68 -4.73
C GLN A 78 16.21 -8.53 -5.26
N LYS A 79 15.41 -9.12 -4.37
CA LYS A 79 14.25 -9.95 -4.75
C LYS A 79 13.16 -9.12 -5.43
N ILE A 80 12.89 -7.94 -4.89
CA ILE A 80 11.88 -7.03 -5.40
C ILE A 80 12.29 -6.47 -6.76
N ASP A 81 13.54 -6.02 -6.92
CA ASP A 81 14.04 -5.50 -8.20
C ASP A 81 14.02 -6.58 -9.29
N ALA A 82 14.37 -7.83 -8.98
CA ALA A 82 14.26 -8.95 -9.92
C ALA A 82 12.82 -9.19 -10.39
N LYS A 83 11.84 -9.05 -9.49
CA LYS A 83 10.42 -9.20 -9.84
C LYS A 83 9.86 -8.03 -10.63
N LEU A 84 10.27 -6.81 -10.30
CA LEU A 84 9.89 -5.63 -11.07
C LEU A 84 10.45 -5.71 -12.50
N ALA A 85 11.65 -6.27 -12.68
CA ALA A 85 12.20 -6.55 -14.01
C ALA A 85 11.35 -7.57 -14.78
N GLU A 86 10.92 -8.66 -14.11
CA GLU A 86 10.01 -9.65 -14.70
C GLU A 86 8.66 -9.02 -15.12
N TYR A 87 8.11 -8.14 -14.29
CA TYR A 87 6.87 -7.43 -14.58
C TYR A 87 7.01 -6.44 -15.72
N ASN A 88 8.09 -5.65 -15.72
CA ASN A 88 8.39 -4.69 -16.80
C ASN A 88 8.55 -5.42 -18.14
N ALA A 89 9.20 -6.59 -18.16
CA ALA A 89 9.33 -7.42 -19.36
C ALA A 89 7.97 -7.95 -19.89
N LYS A 90 6.94 -7.97 -19.03
CA LYS A 90 5.58 -8.45 -19.35
C LYS A 90 4.55 -7.32 -19.47
N ALA A 91 4.96 -6.05 -19.39
CA ALA A 91 4.04 -4.91 -19.31
C ALA A 91 3.09 -4.81 -20.52
N ASP A 92 3.53 -5.27 -21.70
CA ASP A 92 2.77 -5.27 -22.96
C ASP A 92 2.30 -6.67 -23.39
N ASP A 93 2.49 -7.70 -22.55
CA ASP A 93 2.11 -9.07 -22.91
C ASP A 93 0.58 -9.24 -22.88
N SER A 94 0.00 -9.29 -24.08
CA SER A 94 -1.44 -9.47 -24.32
C SER A 94 -1.97 -10.86 -23.95
N GLN A 95 -1.10 -11.82 -23.62
CA GLN A 95 -1.49 -13.21 -23.30
C GLN A 95 -2.15 -13.37 -21.92
N TRP A 96 -1.97 -12.42 -21.00
CA TRP A 96 -2.57 -12.47 -19.65
C TRP A 96 -4.02 -11.94 -19.67
N LYS A 97 -4.94 -12.76 -20.18
CA LYS A 97 -6.34 -12.37 -20.43
C LYS A 97 -7.26 -12.44 -19.20
N ILE A 98 -6.96 -13.26 -18.20
CA ILE A 98 -7.81 -13.42 -17.01
C ILE A 98 -6.91 -13.66 -15.80
N GLY A 99 -6.99 -12.75 -14.83
CA GLY A 99 -6.23 -12.81 -13.60
C GLY A 99 -5.46 -11.53 -13.33
N PRO A 100 -4.97 -11.38 -12.10
CA PRO A 100 -4.33 -10.14 -11.72
C PRO A 100 -2.93 -10.01 -12.33
N ARG A 101 -2.56 -8.80 -12.77
CA ARG A 101 -1.29 -8.54 -13.45
C ARG A 101 -0.23 -7.99 -12.50
N GLY A 102 1.03 -8.36 -12.72
CA GLY A 102 2.15 -7.69 -12.09
C GLY A 102 2.20 -6.22 -12.53
N LEU A 103 2.31 -5.29 -11.58
CA LEU A 103 2.57 -3.90 -11.86
C LEU A 103 4.08 -3.64 -11.77
N GLY A 104 4.68 -3.38 -12.92
CA GLY A 104 6.06 -2.96 -13.03
C GLY A 104 6.35 -1.60 -12.41
N GLU A 105 7.62 -1.23 -12.37
CA GLU A 105 8.08 0.07 -11.84
C GLU A 105 8.44 1.02 -12.98
N ALA A 106 7.95 2.26 -12.88
CA ALA A 106 8.22 3.37 -13.79
C ALA A 106 7.94 3.09 -15.28
N THR A 107 7.27 1.98 -15.59
CA THR A 107 6.94 1.52 -16.94
C THR A 107 5.43 1.54 -17.12
N TRP A 108 4.96 2.08 -18.25
CA TRP A 108 3.54 2.17 -18.54
C TRP A 108 2.98 0.80 -18.95
N ALA A 109 2.10 0.25 -18.13
CA ALA A 109 1.24 -0.86 -18.50
C ALA A 109 0.03 -0.32 -19.28
N SER A 110 -0.10 -0.72 -20.54
CA SER A 110 -1.20 -0.28 -21.41
C SER A 110 -2.30 -1.34 -21.51
N GLY A 111 -3.53 -0.94 -21.79
CA GLY A 111 -4.56 -1.92 -22.13
C GLY A 111 -5.95 -1.36 -22.43
N THR A 112 -6.82 -2.27 -22.86
CA THR A 112 -8.25 -2.01 -22.99
C THR A 112 -8.99 -2.65 -21.82
N LEU A 113 -9.66 -1.83 -21.01
CA LEU A 113 -10.53 -2.28 -19.93
C LEU A 113 -11.91 -2.62 -20.50
N LEU A 114 -12.22 -3.91 -20.61
CA LEU A 114 -13.52 -4.43 -21.05
C LEU A 114 -14.40 -4.91 -19.88
N GLY A 115 -13.80 -5.17 -18.73
CA GLY A 115 -14.46 -5.59 -17.49
C GLY A 115 -13.61 -5.15 -16.28
N GLU A 116 -13.61 -5.93 -15.21
CA GLU A 116 -12.71 -5.71 -14.08
C GLU A 116 -11.26 -6.10 -14.46
N ARG A 117 -10.29 -5.35 -13.92
CA ARG A 117 -8.87 -5.70 -14.05
C ARG A 117 -8.11 -5.33 -12.80
N THR A 118 -7.34 -6.28 -12.30
CA THR A 118 -6.54 -6.11 -11.09
C THR A 118 -5.05 -6.07 -11.44
N PHE A 119 -4.31 -5.21 -10.76
CA PHE A 119 -2.86 -5.14 -10.77
C PHE A 119 -2.33 -5.26 -9.35
N ALA A 120 -1.21 -5.94 -9.14
CA ALA A 120 -0.46 -5.83 -7.90
C ALA A 120 1.01 -5.58 -8.17
N GLY A 121 1.55 -4.60 -7.45
CA GLY A 121 2.98 -4.32 -7.45
C GLY A 121 3.76 -5.27 -6.54
N ALA A 122 5.07 -5.10 -6.51
CA ALA A 122 5.90 -5.64 -5.44
C ALA A 122 5.76 -4.78 -4.15
N PRO A 123 6.18 -5.28 -2.98
CA PRO A 123 6.25 -4.47 -1.76
C PRO A 123 7.05 -3.18 -1.97
N VAL A 124 6.55 -2.07 -1.43
CA VAL A 124 7.16 -0.74 -1.64
C VAL A 124 8.41 -0.59 -0.78
N LEU A 125 9.55 -0.27 -1.40
CA LEU A 125 10.84 -0.04 -0.73
C LEU A 125 11.15 1.44 -0.52
N SER A 126 10.13 2.24 -0.22
CA SER A 126 10.20 3.69 -0.03
C SER A 126 9.07 4.16 0.88
N ASP A 127 9.24 5.32 1.51
CA ASP A 127 8.19 5.90 2.36
C ASP A 127 6.96 6.34 1.57
N SER A 128 7.14 6.56 0.26
CA SER A 128 6.09 7.00 -0.66
C SER A 128 6.00 6.15 -1.91
N TRP A 129 4.83 6.10 -2.53
CA TRP A 129 4.61 5.45 -3.82
C TRP A 129 3.59 6.25 -4.62
N ARG A 130 3.91 6.53 -5.89
CA ARG A 130 3.09 7.31 -6.80
C ARG A 130 2.39 6.40 -7.80
N LEU A 131 1.08 6.55 -7.93
CA LEU A 131 0.29 5.95 -9.00
C LEU A 131 -0.05 7.02 -10.02
N GLU A 132 0.31 6.77 -11.27
CA GLU A 132 -0.15 7.55 -12.41
C GLU A 132 -1.01 6.67 -13.29
N LEU A 133 -2.16 7.19 -13.69
CA LEU A 133 -3.09 6.51 -14.57
C LEU A 133 -3.71 7.51 -15.54
N GLN A 134 -3.80 7.12 -16.80
CA GLN A 134 -4.32 7.96 -17.87
C GLN A 134 -5.31 7.18 -18.74
N ARG A 135 -6.45 7.81 -19.04
CA ARG A 135 -7.34 7.42 -20.14
C ARG A 135 -6.69 7.86 -21.45
N THR A 136 -6.29 6.89 -22.27
CA THR A 136 -5.70 7.17 -23.59
C THR A 136 -6.73 7.09 -24.72
N GLY A 137 -7.95 6.63 -24.43
CA GLY A 137 -9.02 6.55 -25.42
C GLY A 137 -10.16 5.61 -25.01
N GLY A 138 -10.79 5.00 -26.02
CA GLY A 138 -11.91 4.09 -25.86
C GLY A 138 -13.29 4.73 -26.09
N LYS A 139 -14.28 3.87 -26.33
CA LYS A 139 -15.67 4.24 -26.68
C LYS A 139 -16.61 4.28 -25.47
N ALA A 140 -16.10 3.98 -24.28
CA ALA A 140 -16.89 4.01 -23.05
C ALA A 140 -17.19 5.48 -22.65
N SER A 141 -18.47 5.75 -22.40
CA SER A 141 -19.01 7.08 -22.04
C SER A 141 -19.11 7.28 -20.52
N LYS A 142 -19.27 6.20 -19.75
CA LYS A 142 -19.27 6.26 -18.29
C LYS A 142 -17.84 6.28 -17.76
N PRO A 143 -17.57 6.90 -16.59
CA PRO A 143 -16.23 6.92 -16.02
C PRO A 143 -15.71 5.52 -15.68
N MET A 144 -14.41 5.30 -15.91
CA MET A 144 -13.69 4.17 -15.34
C MET A 144 -13.42 4.46 -13.86
N ARG A 145 -13.73 3.50 -12.99
CA ARG A 145 -13.45 3.59 -11.56
C ARG A 145 -12.15 2.85 -11.26
N GLY A 146 -11.41 3.35 -10.29
CA GLY A 146 -10.25 2.65 -9.78
C GLY A 146 -10.20 2.70 -8.27
N THR A 147 -9.64 1.65 -7.68
CA THR A 147 -9.44 1.53 -6.25
C THR A 147 -8.01 1.10 -5.99
N VAL A 148 -7.32 1.81 -5.10
CA VAL A 148 -5.95 1.53 -4.66
C VAL A 148 -6.00 1.05 -3.21
N CYS A 149 -5.37 -0.09 -2.97
CA CYS A 149 -5.25 -0.71 -1.67
C CYS A 149 -3.79 -0.97 -1.35
N PHE A 150 -3.44 -0.86 -0.07
CA PHE A 150 -2.13 -1.26 0.44
C PHE A 150 -2.33 -2.41 1.41
N LEU A 151 -1.76 -3.56 1.05
CA LEU A 151 -1.89 -4.79 1.82
C LEU A 151 -0.63 -5.07 2.63
N ASP A 152 -0.80 -5.54 3.86
CA ASP A 152 0.28 -6.05 4.68
C ASP A 152 0.67 -7.50 4.29
N GLY A 153 1.62 -8.08 5.02
CA GLY A 153 2.11 -9.44 4.80
C GLY A 153 1.06 -10.54 5.00
N ASP A 154 0.00 -10.24 5.77
CA ASP A 154 -1.12 -11.14 5.99
C ASP A 154 -2.21 -10.97 4.91
N GLY A 155 -2.01 -10.04 3.95
CA GLY A 155 -3.01 -9.68 2.96
C GLY A 155 -4.13 -8.77 3.47
N LYS A 156 -3.95 -8.20 4.67
CA LYS A 156 -4.94 -7.32 5.27
C LYS A 156 -4.72 -5.91 4.77
N LEU A 157 -5.82 -5.17 4.66
CA LEU A 157 -5.75 -3.76 4.27
C LEU A 157 -5.10 -2.98 5.42
N ALA A 158 -3.91 -2.43 5.16
CA ALA A 158 -3.11 -1.70 6.14
C ALA A 158 -3.41 -0.20 6.15
N LEU A 159 -3.95 0.34 5.05
CA LEU A 159 -4.36 1.74 4.90
C LEU A 159 -5.76 1.81 4.28
N PRO A 160 -6.58 2.83 4.59
CA PRO A 160 -7.86 3.02 3.93
C PRO A 160 -7.72 3.01 2.39
N ALA A 161 -8.63 2.30 1.71
CA ALA A 161 -8.61 2.21 0.26
C ALA A 161 -8.90 3.58 -0.36
N ALA A 162 -8.15 3.95 -1.40
CA ALA A 162 -8.35 5.18 -2.14
C ALA A 162 -9.08 4.90 -3.44
N THR A 163 -10.23 5.53 -3.66
CA THR A 163 -11.01 5.37 -4.89
C THR A 163 -10.89 6.61 -5.78
N PHE A 164 -10.90 6.41 -7.10
CA PHE A 164 -10.90 7.47 -8.08
C PHE A 164 -11.79 7.13 -9.27
N ALA A 165 -12.11 8.14 -10.07
CA ALA A 165 -12.81 7.98 -11.34
C ALA A 165 -12.12 8.84 -12.39
N ILE A 166 -11.97 8.28 -13.60
CA ILE A 166 -11.44 9.00 -14.76
C ILE A 166 -12.32 8.79 -15.99
N ASP A 167 -12.46 9.84 -16.78
CA ASP A 167 -13.29 9.89 -17.99
C ASP A 167 -12.67 10.82 -19.04
N ALA A 168 -13.43 11.22 -20.06
CA ALA A 168 -12.90 12.11 -21.10
C ALA A 168 -12.66 13.55 -20.62
N GLY A 169 -13.44 14.04 -19.64
CA GLY A 169 -13.29 15.37 -19.06
C GLY A 169 -12.22 15.44 -17.97
N ARG A 170 -11.98 14.32 -17.27
CA ARG A 170 -10.88 14.14 -16.32
C ARG A 170 -10.10 12.86 -16.67
N PRO A 171 -9.19 12.93 -17.65
CA PRO A 171 -8.55 11.74 -18.21
C PRO A 171 -7.40 11.20 -17.36
N THR A 172 -6.98 11.89 -16.31
CA THR A 172 -5.82 11.49 -15.52
C THR A 172 -6.14 11.36 -14.03
N TYR A 173 -5.45 10.40 -13.41
CA TYR A 173 -5.31 10.26 -11.97
C TYR A 173 -3.82 10.21 -11.64
N ASP A 174 -3.41 11.03 -10.69
CA ASP A 174 -2.04 11.11 -10.21
C ASP A 174 -2.09 11.34 -8.71
N ASN A 175 -1.56 10.40 -7.94
CA ASN A 175 -1.53 10.51 -6.49
C ASN A 175 -0.28 9.85 -5.92
N THR A 176 0.28 10.49 -4.89
CA THR A 176 1.39 9.95 -4.12
C THR A 176 0.89 9.53 -2.75
N PHE A 177 1.02 8.24 -2.45
CA PHE A 177 0.71 7.65 -1.17
C PHE A 177 1.95 7.69 -0.27
N THR A 178 1.76 7.88 1.03
CA THR A 178 2.84 7.94 2.03
C THR A 178 2.58 6.95 3.16
N GLY A 179 3.62 6.58 3.91
CA GLY A 179 3.50 5.55 4.95
C GLY A 179 3.27 4.15 4.40
N VAL A 180 3.75 3.90 3.17
CA VAL A 180 3.50 2.67 2.41
C VAL A 180 4.68 1.72 2.38
N ALA A 181 5.77 2.03 3.08
CA ALA A 181 6.96 1.19 3.11
C ALA A 181 6.63 -0.23 3.60
N GLY A 182 7.06 -1.22 2.81
CA GLY A 182 6.76 -2.65 3.02
C GLY A 182 5.35 -3.07 2.61
N LEU A 183 4.43 -2.15 2.31
CA LEU A 183 3.08 -2.53 1.90
C LEU A 183 3.05 -2.88 0.41
N THR A 184 2.14 -3.78 0.05
CA THR A 184 1.94 -4.19 -1.35
C THR A 184 0.80 -3.39 -1.97
N PRO A 185 1.03 -2.62 -3.05
CA PRO A 185 -0.03 -1.88 -3.72
C PRO A 185 -0.84 -2.82 -4.62
N VAL A 186 -2.16 -2.79 -4.47
CA VAL A 186 -3.14 -3.47 -5.34
C VAL A 186 -4.05 -2.42 -5.96
N ILE A 187 -4.16 -2.44 -7.28
CA ILE A 187 -4.96 -1.50 -8.07
C ILE A 187 -6.06 -2.30 -8.75
N LEU A 188 -7.30 -1.99 -8.42
CA LEU A 188 -8.48 -2.53 -9.08
C LEU A 188 -9.01 -1.48 -10.04
N LEU A 189 -9.17 -1.83 -11.31
CA LEU A 189 -9.83 -1.01 -12.32
C LEU A 189 -11.16 -1.65 -12.69
N GLU A 190 -12.22 -0.86 -12.61
CA GLU A 190 -13.57 -1.30 -12.85
C GLU A 190 -14.22 -0.42 -13.91
N LYS A 191 -14.93 -1.09 -14.81
CA LYS A 191 -15.76 -0.41 -15.79
C LYS A 191 -17.22 -0.61 -15.45
N PRO A 192 -18.06 0.44 -15.52
CA PRO A 192 -19.51 0.27 -15.50
C PRO A 192 -19.98 -0.68 -16.61
N LEU A 193 -21.02 -1.48 -16.31
CA LEU A 193 -21.62 -2.43 -17.25
C LEU A 193 -21.88 -1.80 -18.63
N GLY A 194 -21.47 -2.49 -19.69
CA GLY A 194 -21.62 -2.05 -21.08
C GLY A 194 -20.59 -2.70 -22.02
N LEU A 195 -20.80 -2.60 -23.33
CA LEU A 195 -19.97 -3.29 -24.35
C LEU A 195 -18.67 -2.53 -24.71
N ASN A 196 -18.65 -1.21 -24.53
CA ASN A 196 -17.50 -0.39 -24.89
C ASN A 196 -16.45 -0.35 -23.77
N GLY A 197 -15.17 -0.45 -24.14
CA GLY A 197 -14.05 -0.38 -23.20
C GLY A 197 -13.37 0.99 -23.10
N HIS A 198 -12.58 1.17 -22.04
CA HIS A 198 -11.63 2.26 -21.90
C HIS A 198 -10.25 1.82 -22.37
N GLN A 199 -9.53 2.68 -23.08
CA GLN A 199 -8.08 2.49 -23.25
C GLN A 199 -7.38 3.26 -22.13
N TYR A 200 -6.43 2.62 -21.48
CA TYR A 200 -5.72 3.19 -20.36
C TYR A 200 -4.22 2.88 -20.42
N GLN A 201 -3.48 3.69 -19.69
CA GLN A 201 -2.11 3.42 -19.25
C GLN A 201 -2.02 3.62 -17.74
N LEU A 202 -1.29 2.76 -17.03
CA LEU A 202 -0.95 2.97 -15.63
C LEU A 202 0.52 2.67 -15.36
N ARG A 203 1.12 3.37 -14.39
CA ARG A 203 2.43 3.04 -13.84
C ARG A 203 2.49 3.31 -12.35
N GLY A 204 3.23 2.46 -11.64
CA GLY A 204 3.61 2.69 -10.26
C GLY A 204 5.06 3.14 -10.17
N THR A 205 5.34 4.12 -9.33
CA THR A 205 6.71 4.62 -9.11
C THR A 205 6.99 4.73 -7.63
N ARG A 206 8.02 4.03 -7.14
CA ARG A 206 8.47 4.17 -5.75
C ARG A 206 9.20 5.50 -5.57
N GLY A 207 9.16 6.01 -4.35
CA GLY A 207 9.96 7.16 -3.94
C GLY A 207 11.43 6.80 -3.71
N VAL A 208 12.11 7.64 -2.95
CA VAL A 208 13.50 7.40 -2.52
C VAL A 208 13.58 6.36 -1.40
N GLU A 209 14.79 5.87 -1.12
CA GLU A 209 15.07 4.94 -0.01
C GLU A 209 14.40 5.43 1.30
N PRO A 210 13.79 4.54 2.11
CA PRO A 210 13.06 4.95 3.32
C PRO A 210 13.97 5.66 4.32
N GLY A 211 13.44 6.67 5.02
CA GLY A 211 14.20 7.43 6.02
C GLY A 211 14.85 6.56 7.08
N VAL A 212 14.14 5.55 7.57
CA VAL A 212 14.64 4.62 8.60
C VAL A 212 15.87 3.82 8.14
N VAL A 213 15.96 3.47 6.85
CA VAL A 213 17.11 2.75 6.29
C VAL A 213 18.30 3.69 6.15
N ARG A 214 18.07 4.93 5.67
CA ARG A 214 19.13 5.95 5.58
C ARG A 214 19.75 6.22 6.95
N GLU A 215 18.91 6.34 8.00
CA GLU A 215 19.37 6.50 9.37
C GLU A 215 20.17 5.29 9.86
N ALA A 216 19.71 4.07 9.60
CA ALA A 216 20.44 2.85 9.93
C ALA A 216 21.83 2.79 9.27
N ARG A 217 21.94 3.16 7.99
CA ARG A 217 23.23 3.22 7.29
C ARG A 217 24.20 4.21 7.95
N GLN A 218 23.70 5.35 8.43
CA GLN A 218 24.51 6.34 9.13
C GLN A 218 25.06 5.77 10.45
N VAL A 219 24.23 5.08 11.23
CA VAL A 219 24.63 4.45 12.50
C VAL A 219 25.65 3.33 12.27
N ASP A 220 25.42 2.45 11.30
CA ASP A 220 26.35 1.36 10.95
C ASP A 220 27.71 1.91 10.47
N THR A 221 27.71 2.97 9.65
CA THR A 221 28.93 3.63 9.18
C THR A 221 29.71 4.27 10.33
N ALA A 222 29.02 4.98 11.24
CA ALA A 222 29.65 5.59 12.40
C ALA A 222 30.27 4.55 13.35
N ALA A 223 29.58 3.43 13.58
CA ALA A 223 30.08 2.33 14.40
C ALA A 223 31.34 1.67 13.79
N LYS A 224 31.35 1.46 12.47
CA LYS A 224 32.54 0.95 11.75
C LYS A 224 33.73 1.91 11.87
N ALA A 225 33.50 3.21 11.70
CA ALA A 225 34.55 4.23 11.82
C ALA A 225 35.12 4.33 13.26
N ALA A 226 34.28 4.21 14.28
CA ALA A 226 34.71 4.19 15.68
C ALA A 226 35.57 2.96 16.00
N LYS A 227 35.22 1.80 15.45
CA LYS A 227 36.01 0.55 15.60
C LYS A 227 37.40 0.67 14.98
N ILE A 228 37.54 1.37 13.85
CA ILE A 228 38.83 1.58 13.16
C ILE A 228 39.71 2.58 13.93
N ARG A 229 39.13 3.60 14.58
CA ARG A 229 39.90 4.62 15.33
C ARG A 229 40.32 4.18 16.73
N GLY A 230 39.68 3.15 17.29
CA GLY A 230 40.01 2.56 18.58
C GLY A 230 40.98 1.36 18.50
N GLN A 231 41.44 1.02 17.29
CA GLN A 231 42.53 0.08 17.01
C GLN A 231 43.81 0.86 16.70
#